data_AF-A0A7T5EQ47-F1
#
_entry.id   AF-A0A7T5EQ47-F1
#
_cell.length_a   1.000
_cell.length_b   1.000
_cell.length_c   1.000
_cell.angle_alpha   90.00
_cell.angle_beta   90.00
_cell.angle_gamma   90.00
#
_symmetry.space_group_name_H-M   'P 1'
#
loop_
_entity.id
_entity.type
_entity.pdbx_description
1 polymer ?
#
loop_
_entity_poly.entity_id
_entity_poly.type
_entity_poly.pdbx_seq_one_letter_code
_entity_poly.pdbx_strand_id
1 'polypeptide(L)'
;MLLAGCAQQQSQQQQNQQQSQQQPQQQSKQQSKTQSAAQDPMCKKMPVRHFDAEQKAKSITQKVKGIDKSVAVQIDNDLNVAIQVSNFNRFRLETIEKEVAQKLKKSFPKTKIHVTSDKKLINELQKLSDSPWYAKMEAACKQKKKLKKIEDDMKG
;
A
#
# COMPACT_ATOMS: atom_id res chain seq x y z
N MET A 1 -35.34 22.17 -52.55
CA MET A 1 -34.52 22.86 -53.56
C MET A 1 -33.61 23.84 -52.86
N LEU A 2 -32.28 23.69 -53.06
CA LEU A 2 -31.20 24.72 -53.03
C LEU A 2 -30.99 25.52 -51.70
N LEU A 3 -29.80 25.78 -51.14
CA LEU A 3 -28.37 25.59 -51.41
C LEU A 3 -27.63 25.88 -50.07
N ALA A 4 -26.66 25.06 -49.65
CA ALA A 4 -25.22 25.35 -49.60
C ALA A 4 -24.75 26.57 -48.77
N GLY A 5 -23.90 26.31 -47.78
CA GLY A 5 -23.15 27.31 -47.00
C GLY A 5 -22.05 26.65 -46.17
N CYS A 6 -20.99 26.17 -46.83
CA CYS A 6 -19.72 25.80 -46.21
C CYS A 6 -18.88 27.05 -45.93
N ALA A 7 -18.01 26.97 -44.91
CA ALA A 7 -16.64 27.51 -44.83
C ALA A 7 -16.32 28.37 -43.59
N GLN A 8 -15.07 28.20 -43.14
CA GLN A 8 -14.24 29.13 -42.36
C GLN A 8 -14.45 29.24 -40.85
N GLN A 9 -13.84 28.31 -40.11
CA GLN A 9 -12.87 28.70 -39.05
C GLN A 9 -12.03 27.50 -38.60
N GLN A 10 -11.12 27.07 -39.47
CA GLN A 10 -10.00 26.17 -39.15
C GLN A 10 -8.74 26.83 -39.68
N SER A 11 -8.16 27.75 -38.91
CA SER A 11 -6.83 28.31 -39.17
C SER A 11 -6.42 29.13 -37.96
N GLN A 12 -5.18 28.95 -37.48
CA GLN A 12 -4.61 29.41 -36.20
C GLN A 12 -4.92 28.38 -35.09
N GLN A 13 -4.01 27.53 -34.59
CA GLN A 13 -2.58 27.70 -34.35
C GLN A 13 -1.90 26.31 -34.39
N GLN A 14 -1.68 25.78 -35.59
CA GLN A 14 -0.57 24.90 -35.88
C GLN A 14 0.67 25.78 -36.09
N GLN A 15 1.42 26.09 -35.03
CA GLN A 15 2.67 26.86 -35.20
C GLN A 15 3.74 26.63 -34.13
N ASN A 16 3.63 25.59 -33.30
CA ASN A 16 4.64 25.32 -32.27
C ASN A 16 5.34 23.97 -32.42
N GLN A 17 5.62 23.59 -33.66
CA GLN A 17 6.55 22.52 -33.98
C GLN A 17 7.58 23.03 -34.99
N GLN A 18 8.84 22.72 -34.65
CA GLN A 18 10.04 22.68 -35.50
C GLN A 18 11.05 23.80 -35.29
N GLN A 19 12.30 23.31 -35.18
CA GLN A 19 13.60 23.98 -35.29
C GLN A 19 14.22 24.39 -33.92
N SER A 20 15.37 23.86 -33.48
CA SER A 20 16.35 22.97 -34.12
C SER A 20 17.46 22.52 -33.15
N GLN A 21 17.95 21.28 -33.36
CA GLN A 21 19.38 20.88 -33.45
C GLN A 21 20.21 20.85 -32.14
N GLN A 22 20.61 19.67 -31.63
CA GLN A 22 21.67 18.72 -32.03
C GLN A 22 22.92 18.84 -31.11
N GLN A 23 23.34 17.70 -30.55
CA GLN A 23 24.58 17.49 -29.77
C GLN A 23 25.83 17.61 -30.65
N PRO A 24 27.05 17.72 -30.06
CA PRO A 24 27.85 16.52 -29.78
C PRO A 24 28.60 16.49 -28.43
N GLN A 25 29.16 15.31 -28.16
CA GLN A 25 29.77 14.71 -26.97
C GLN A 25 31.10 15.36 -26.49
N GLN A 26 31.48 15.18 -25.21
CA GLN A 26 32.57 14.27 -24.78
C GLN A 26 32.93 14.35 -23.27
N GLN A 27 32.96 13.17 -22.62
CA GLN A 27 33.92 12.57 -21.65
C GLN A 27 34.66 13.47 -20.63
N SER A 28 35.01 13.11 -19.40
CA SER A 28 35.07 11.88 -18.58
C SER A 28 35.57 12.35 -17.17
N LYS A 29 35.24 11.76 -16.02
CA LYS A 29 35.94 10.60 -15.42
C LYS A 29 35.28 10.18 -14.08
N GLN A 30 35.04 8.86 -13.98
CA GLN A 30 35.33 7.94 -12.84
C GLN A 30 34.51 8.10 -11.54
N GLN A 31 33.45 7.28 -11.32
CA GLN A 31 33.46 5.91 -10.75
C GLN A 31 34.13 5.83 -9.37
N SER A 32 33.41 5.59 -8.28
CA SER A 32 32.90 4.27 -7.85
C SER A 32 32.16 4.47 -6.50
N LYS A 33 31.00 3.87 -6.22
CA LYS A 33 30.87 2.45 -5.85
C LYS A 33 29.43 1.98 -6.11
N THR A 34 29.36 0.99 -7.00
CA THR A 34 28.31 -0.01 -7.11
C THR A 34 28.06 -0.68 -5.75
N GLN A 35 26.81 -0.67 -5.29
CA GLN A 35 26.27 -1.79 -4.50
C GLN A 35 24.92 -2.18 -5.10
N SER A 36 25.04 -3.11 -6.03
CA SER A 36 24.14 -4.21 -6.35
C SER A 36 22.68 -4.03 -5.91
N ALA A 37 21.81 -3.83 -6.91
CA ALA A 37 20.44 -4.27 -6.86
C ALA A 37 20.41 -5.79 -6.65
N ALA A 38 20.53 -6.22 -5.38
CA ALA A 38 20.08 -7.53 -4.97
C ALA A 38 18.59 -7.59 -5.31
N GLN A 39 18.25 -8.40 -6.31
CA GLN A 39 16.86 -8.75 -6.60
C GLN A 39 16.30 -9.35 -5.32
N ASP A 40 15.55 -8.51 -4.60
CA ASP A 40 14.94 -8.90 -3.34
C ASP A 40 13.99 -10.06 -3.64
N PRO A 41 14.21 -11.27 -3.09
CA PRO A 41 13.45 -12.47 -3.44
C PRO A 41 11.94 -12.32 -3.23
N MET A 42 11.53 -11.30 -2.45
CA MET A 42 10.15 -10.96 -2.15
C MET A 42 9.35 -10.35 -3.30
N CYS A 43 10.01 -9.83 -4.34
CA CYS A 43 9.34 -9.15 -5.46
C CYS A 43 9.45 -9.93 -6.76
N LYS A 44 9.62 -11.26 -6.66
CA LYS A 44 9.64 -12.17 -7.80
C LYS A 44 8.28 -12.30 -8.50
N LYS A 45 7.19 -11.95 -7.79
CA LYS A 45 5.81 -11.91 -8.30
C LYS A 45 5.18 -10.58 -7.91
N MET A 46 4.25 -10.09 -8.74
CA MET A 46 3.50 -8.87 -8.44
C MET A 46 2.64 -9.10 -7.19
N PRO A 47 2.83 -8.33 -6.11
CA PRO A 47 2.00 -8.47 -4.92
C PRO A 47 0.59 -7.95 -5.20
N VAL A 48 -0.40 -8.50 -4.50
CA VAL A 48 -1.81 -8.12 -4.65
C VAL A 48 -2.36 -7.66 -3.31
N ARG A 49 -3.02 -6.49 -3.28
CA ARG A 49 -3.72 -5.99 -2.09
C ARG A 49 -5.18 -6.41 -2.13
N HIS A 50 -5.67 -6.95 -1.02
CA HIS A 50 -7.03 -7.50 -0.91
C HIS A 50 -7.95 -6.58 -0.09
N PHE A 51 -8.49 -5.54 -0.72
CA PHE A 51 -9.34 -4.54 -0.05
C PHE A 51 -10.61 -5.14 0.59
N ASP A 52 -11.28 -6.08 -0.07
CA ASP A 52 -12.51 -6.69 0.48
C ASP A 52 -12.24 -7.43 1.80
N ALA A 53 -11.09 -8.12 1.86
CA ALA A 53 -10.67 -8.82 3.05
C ALA A 53 -10.27 -7.85 4.18
N GLU A 54 -9.66 -6.70 3.85
CA GLU A 54 -9.39 -5.63 4.81
C GLU A 54 -10.68 -5.09 5.46
N GLN A 55 -11.71 -4.81 4.65
CA GLN A 55 -12.98 -4.29 5.16
C GLN A 55 -13.72 -5.33 6.02
N LYS A 56 -13.68 -6.60 5.61
CA LYS A 56 -14.23 -7.69 6.40
C LYS A 56 -13.48 -7.86 7.74
N ALA A 57 -12.15 -7.80 7.73
CA ALA A 57 -11.33 -7.88 8.93
C ALA A 57 -11.59 -6.72 9.90
N LYS A 58 -11.72 -5.48 9.38
CA LYS A 58 -12.12 -4.30 10.17
C LYS A 58 -13.48 -4.52 10.84
N SER A 59 -14.47 -4.96 10.05
CA SER A 59 -15.84 -5.20 10.53
C SER A 59 -15.92 -6.29 11.61
N ILE A 60 -15.09 -7.33 11.53
CA ILE A 60 -15.02 -8.39 12.56
C ILE A 60 -14.38 -7.83 13.83
N THR A 61 -13.28 -7.10 13.67
CA THR A 61 -12.49 -6.54 14.76
C THR A 61 -13.29 -5.51 15.56
N GLN A 62 -13.97 -4.57 14.91
CA GLN A 62 -14.77 -3.53 15.57
C GLN A 62 -15.96 -4.06 16.39
N LYS A 63 -16.39 -5.31 16.17
CA LYS A 63 -17.43 -5.95 16.97
C LYS A 63 -16.93 -6.43 18.34
N VAL A 64 -15.62 -6.46 18.57
CA VAL A 64 -15.04 -6.81 19.88
C VAL A 64 -15.15 -5.61 20.81
N LYS A 65 -15.65 -5.84 22.03
CA LYS A 65 -15.83 -4.78 23.02
C LYS A 65 -14.49 -4.21 23.47
N GLY A 66 -14.42 -2.88 23.56
CA GLY A 66 -13.23 -2.16 24.04
C GLY A 66 -12.23 -1.78 22.94
N ILE A 67 -12.62 -1.89 21.67
CA ILE A 67 -11.85 -1.39 20.53
C ILE A 67 -12.49 -0.10 20.03
N ASP A 68 -11.71 0.97 20.00
CA ASP A 68 -12.14 2.28 19.49
C ASP A 68 -11.90 2.41 17.98
N LYS A 69 -10.79 1.84 17.50
CA LYS A 69 -10.38 1.93 16.10
C LYS A 69 -9.69 0.64 15.66
N SER A 70 -9.87 0.27 14.40
CA SER A 70 -9.17 -0.85 13.78
C SER A 70 -8.63 -0.46 12.41
N VAL A 71 -7.42 -0.88 12.10
CA VAL A 71 -6.80 -0.78 10.78
C VAL A 71 -6.47 -2.18 10.31
N ALA A 72 -6.75 -2.49 9.05
CA ALA A 72 -6.39 -3.76 8.44
C ALA A 72 -5.75 -3.49 7.09
N VAL A 73 -4.67 -4.20 6.80
CA VAL A 73 -4.01 -4.22 5.49
C VAL A 73 -3.70 -5.68 5.15
N GLN A 74 -4.13 -6.11 3.97
CA GLN A 74 -3.82 -7.43 3.46
C GLN A 74 -3.08 -7.33 2.13
N ILE A 75 -1.85 -7.84 2.12
CA ILE A 75 -1.06 -8.00 0.90
C ILE A 75 -0.72 -9.48 0.76
N ASP A 76 -1.06 -10.06 -0.39
CA ASP A 76 -0.97 -11.49 -0.66
C ASP A 76 -1.71 -12.31 0.44
N ASN A 77 -0.98 -13.16 1.15
CA ASN A 77 -1.51 -14.03 2.21
C ASN A 77 -1.24 -13.49 3.63
N ASP A 78 -0.70 -12.28 3.77
CA ASP A 78 -0.40 -11.67 5.07
C ASP A 78 -1.45 -10.60 5.39
N LEU A 79 -2.26 -10.86 6.41
CA LEU A 79 -3.26 -9.95 6.95
C LEU A 79 -2.76 -9.36 8.27
N ASN A 80 -2.45 -8.07 8.24
CA ASN A 80 -2.02 -7.31 9.39
C ASN A 80 -3.18 -6.47 9.90
N VAL A 81 -3.47 -6.59 11.19
CA VAL A 81 -4.56 -5.87 11.86
C VAL A 81 -4.00 -5.13 13.06
N ALA A 82 -4.21 -3.82 13.09
CA ALA A 82 -3.85 -2.99 14.22
C ALA A 82 -5.11 -2.51 14.95
N ILE A 83 -5.13 -2.64 16.28
CA ILE A 83 -6.29 -2.34 17.12
C ILE A 83 -5.97 -1.25 18.14
N GLN A 84 -6.77 -0.20 18.16
CA GLN A 84 -6.73 0.80 19.20
C GLN A 84 -7.73 0.41 20.28
N VAL A 85 -7.22 0.04 21.45
CA VAL A 85 -8.01 -0.34 22.62
C VAL A 85 -8.35 0.91 23.43
N SER A 86 -9.58 1.00 23.96
CA SER A 86 -9.99 2.11 24.81
C SER A 86 -9.12 2.21 26.05
N ASN A 87 -8.85 3.44 26.52
CA ASN A 87 -7.96 3.67 27.67
C ASN A 87 -8.36 2.88 28.94
N PHE A 88 -9.66 2.72 29.19
CA PHE A 88 -10.19 1.93 30.32
C PHE A 88 -9.96 0.42 30.18
N ASN A 89 -9.70 -0.08 28.97
CA ASN A 89 -9.55 -1.50 28.66
C ASN A 89 -8.08 -1.94 28.51
N ARG A 90 -7.10 -1.07 28.84
CA ARG A 90 -5.67 -1.42 28.72
C ARG A 90 -5.27 -2.63 29.55
N PHE A 91 -5.87 -2.83 30.72
CA PHE A 91 -5.64 -4.02 31.54
C PHE A 91 -6.12 -5.33 30.88
N ARG A 92 -6.98 -5.24 29.85
CA ARG A 92 -7.54 -6.37 29.12
C ARG A 92 -6.97 -6.48 27.70
N LEU A 93 -5.91 -5.73 27.38
CA LEU A 93 -5.34 -5.64 26.03
C LEU A 93 -4.98 -7.02 25.47
N GLU A 94 -4.27 -7.85 26.23
CA GLU A 94 -3.91 -9.21 25.81
C GLU A 94 -5.15 -10.08 25.54
N THR A 95 -6.19 -9.94 26.37
CA THR A 95 -7.46 -10.68 26.18
C THR A 95 -8.17 -10.23 24.91
N ILE A 96 -8.22 -8.93 24.65
CA ILE A 96 -8.83 -8.35 23.45
C ILE A 96 -8.06 -8.78 22.19
N GLU A 97 -6.73 -8.71 22.21
CA GLU A 97 -5.89 -9.18 21.11
C GLU A 97 -6.12 -10.67 20.80
N LYS A 98 -6.17 -11.51 21.83
CA LYS A 98 -6.47 -12.94 21.68
C LYS A 98 -7.87 -13.16 21.10
N GLU A 99 -8.89 -12.44 21.58
CA GLU A 99 -10.25 -12.53 21.06
C GLU A 99 -10.31 -12.15 19.57
N VAL A 100 -9.69 -11.03 19.20
CA VAL A 100 -9.59 -10.56 17.81
C VAL A 100 -8.89 -11.60 16.94
N ALA A 101 -7.71 -12.08 17.37
CA ALA A 101 -6.94 -13.08 16.65
C ALA A 101 -7.74 -14.36 16.42
N GLN A 102 -8.50 -14.83 17.42
CA GLN A 102 -9.37 -16.01 17.28
C GLN A 102 -10.50 -15.78 16.26
N LYS A 103 -11.19 -14.64 16.32
CA LYS A 103 -12.28 -14.32 15.39
C LYS A 103 -11.78 -14.19 13.94
N LEU A 104 -10.61 -13.58 13.76
CA LEU A 104 -9.96 -13.47 12.46
C LEU A 104 -9.51 -14.83 11.93
N LYS A 105 -8.90 -15.70 12.76
CA LYS A 105 -8.49 -17.06 12.36
C LYS A 105 -9.66 -17.91 11.87
N LYS A 106 -10.83 -17.78 12.53
CA LYS A 106 -12.07 -18.46 12.08
C LYS A 106 -12.54 -17.97 10.70
N SER A 107 -12.35 -16.68 10.41
CA SER A 107 -12.82 -16.05 9.17
C SER A 107 -11.83 -16.16 8.00
N PHE A 108 -10.54 -16.28 8.30
CA PHE A 108 -9.43 -16.32 7.35
C PHE A 108 -8.45 -17.47 7.69
N PRO A 109 -8.87 -18.73 7.52
CA PRO A 109 -8.07 -19.88 7.96
C PRO A 109 -6.79 -20.10 7.13
N LYS A 110 -6.73 -19.59 5.91
CA LYS A 110 -5.61 -19.76 4.97
C LYS A 110 -4.65 -18.56 4.96
N THR A 111 -4.91 -17.54 5.77
CA THR A 111 -4.19 -16.27 5.78
C THR A 111 -3.35 -16.17 7.04
N LYS A 112 -2.13 -15.67 6.92
CA LYS A 112 -1.26 -15.40 8.06
C LYS A 112 -1.73 -14.11 8.74
N ILE A 113 -2.22 -14.23 9.97
CA ILE A 113 -2.81 -13.11 10.70
C ILE A 113 -1.82 -12.60 11.74
N HIS A 114 -1.57 -11.30 11.69
CA HIS A 114 -0.80 -10.56 12.67
C HIS A 114 -1.69 -9.51 13.31
N VAL A 115 -1.73 -9.48 14.64
CA VAL A 115 -2.52 -8.51 15.41
C VAL A 115 -1.58 -7.71 16.28
N THR A 116 -1.72 -6.40 16.29
CA THR A 116 -0.96 -5.50 17.17
C THR A 116 -1.87 -4.45 17.78
N SER A 117 -1.57 -4.03 19.00
CA SER A 117 -2.15 -2.85 19.65
C SER A 117 -1.13 -1.73 19.90
N ASP A 118 0.11 -1.88 19.38
CA ASP A 118 1.14 -0.87 19.55
C ASP A 118 0.78 0.42 18.80
N LYS A 119 0.85 1.56 19.51
CA LYS A 119 0.47 2.87 18.98
C LYS A 119 1.30 3.30 17.76
N LYS A 120 2.60 3.01 17.75
CA LYS A 120 3.49 3.34 16.63
C LYS A 120 3.10 2.50 15.42
N LEU A 121 2.94 1.19 15.60
CA LEU A 121 2.58 0.27 14.51
C LEU A 121 1.18 0.54 13.95
N ILE A 122 0.22 0.94 14.80
CA ILE A 122 -1.10 1.41 14.35
C ILE A 122 -0.96 2.58 13.39
N ASN A 123 -0.14 3.58 13.72
CA ASN A 123 0.04 4.76 12.87
C ASN A 123 0.73 4.41 11.55
N GLU A 124 1.71 3.52 11.57
CA GLU A 124 2.40 3.08 10.34
C GLU A 124 1.49 2.27 9.43
N LEU A 125 0.72 1.34 10.02
CA LEU A 125 -0.25 0.55 9.28
C LEU A 125 -1.38 1.42 8.72
N GLN A 126 -1.82 2.44 9.47
CA GLN A 126 -2.80 3.43 8.99
C GLN A 126 -2.26 4.18 7.77
N LYS A 127 -1.04 4.72 7.83
CA LYS A 127 -0.41 5.39 6.69
C LYS A 127 -0.31 4.48 5.46
N LEU A 128 -0.01 3.20 5.67
CA LEU A 128 0.02 2.21 4.59
C LEU A 128 -1.37 1.92 4.04
N SER A 129 -2.39 1.83 4.91
CA SER A 129 -3.78 1.60 4.52
C SER A 129 -4.33 2.75 3.67
N ASP A 130 -4.04 3.99 4.06
CA ASP A 130 -4.47 5.22 3.40
C ASP A 130 -3.70 5.53 2.11
N SER A 131 -2.51 4.93 1.95
CA SER A 131 -1.73 5.09 0.72
C SER A 131 -2.44 4.39 -0.44
N PRO A 132 -2.52 5.02 -1.64
CA PRO A 132 -3.10 4.39 -2.81
C PRO A 132 -2.30 3.14 -3.18
N TRP A 133 -2.99 2.14 -3.73
CA TRP A 133 -2.35 0.94 -4.26
C TRP A 133 -1.84 1.21 -5.67
N TYR A 134 -0.55 0.92 -5.90
CA TYR A 134 0.07 1.18 -7.19
C TYR A 134 0.08 -0.08 -8.07
N ALA A 135 -0.31 0.07 -9.34
CA ALA A 135 -0.20 -1.00 -10.33
C ALA A 135 1.25 -1.25 -10.80
N LYS A 136 2.19 -0.36 -10.45
CA LYS A 136 3.62 -0.52 -10.78
C LYS A 136 4.29 -1.52 -9.83
N MET A 137 4.97 -2.51 -10.39
CA MET A 137 5.63 -3.58 -9.66
C MET A 137 6.59 -3.08 -8.57
N GLU A 138 7.44 -2.09 -8.87
CA GLU A 138 8.40 -1.52 -7.92
C GLU A 138 7.70 -0.83 -6.73
N ALA A 139 6.64 -0.08 -7.00
CA ALA A 139 5.89 0.64 -5.97
C ALA A 139 5.11 -0.32 -5.05
N ALA A 140 4.48 -1.34 -5.63
CA ALA A 140 3.78 -2.38 -4.89
C ALA A 140 4.76 -3.22 -4.04
N CYS A 141 5.94 -3.53 -4.60
CA CYS A 141 7.05 -4.15 -3.88
C CYS A 141 7.51 -3.30 -2.69
N LYS A 142 7.63 -1.98 -2.85
CA LYS A 142 7.98 -1.05 -1.76
C LYS A 142 6.93 -1.04 -0.65
N GLN A 143 5.65 -1.09 -0.99
CA GLN A 143 4.56 -1.20 0.00
C GLN A 143 4.60 -2.54 0.74
N LYS A 144 4.83 -3.65 0.04
CA LYS A 144 5.02 -4.96 0.66
C LYS A 144 6.22 -4.98 1.61
N LYS A 145 7.35 -4.39 1.21
CA LYS A 145 8.53 -4.24 2.09
C LYS A 145 8.23 -3.45 3.35
N LYS A 146 7.47 -2.35 3.24
CA LYS A 146 7.02 -1.59 4.41
C LYS A 146 6.15 -2.45 5.33
N LEU A 147 5.20 -3.20 4.79
CA LEU A 147 4.37 -4.11 5.58
C LEU A 147 5.20 -5.15 6.32
N LYS A 148 6.23 -5.71 5.68
CA LYS A 148 7.14 -6.68 6.31
C LYS A 148 7.96 -6.09 7.45
N LYS A 149 8.43 -4.85 7.32
CA LYS A 149 9.10 -4.14 8.42
C LYS A 149 8.18 -4.02 9.63
N ILE A 150 6.93 -3.60 9.40
CA ILE A 150 5.92 -3.52 10.46
C ILE A 150 5.70 -4.91 11.09
N GLU A 151 5.62 -5.98 10.30
CA GLU A 151 5.49 -7.36 10.81
C GLU A 151 6.67 -7.82 11.66
N ASP A 152 7.89 -7.37 11.35
CA ASP A 152 9.07 -7.71 12.12
C ASP A 152 9.12 -6.91 13.43
N ASP A 153 8.75 -5.62 13.39
CA ASP A 153 8.59 -4.78 14.58
C ASP A 153 7.49 -5.30 15.53
N MET A 154 6.49 -6.03 15.02
CA MET A 154 5.48 -6.71 15.85
C MET A 154 6.04 -7.88 16.66
N LYS A 155 7.18 -8.46 16.28
CA LYS A 155 7.73 -9.68 16.92
C LYS A 155 8.66 -9.38 18.10
N GLY A 156 9.09 -8.12 18.26
CA GLY A 156 10.01 -7.68 19.31
C GLY A 156 11.45 -7.62 18.82
#